data_AF-A0A0C9YAU6-F1
#
_entry.id   AF-A0A0C9YAU6-F1
#
_cell.length_a   1.000
_cell.length_b   1.000
_cell.length_c   1.000
_cell.angle_alpha   90.00
_cell.angle_beta   90.00
_cell.angle_gamma   90.00
#
_symmetry.space_group_name_H-M   'P 1'
#
loop_
_entity.id
_entity.type
_entity.pdbx_description
1 polymer ?
#
loop_
_entity_poly.entity_id
_entity_poly.type
_entity_poly.pdbx_seq_one_letter_code
_entity_poly.pdbx_strand_id
1 'polypeptide(L)'
;MEIDDNAQMAFIGPGDNMFHNYHPGLTGQPCDASGGFLPNGTQPEPRQPKPPDDWSPYSSRLEFELADFIYTHNQISVVNLNILLELWAASLVEAGGYPIFGSYKEMYQTIDNTRIGDVKWESFTVRHTGDMVADPAPWMNDEYDVWFRDPHEVVQNMLANPDFANEMDFQLFREYDTKDST
;
A
#
# COMPACT_ATOMS: atom_id res chain seq x y z
N MET A 1 -21.63 -5.35 -34.60
CA MET A 1 -20.33 -5.36 -33.91
C MET A 1 -19.37 -4.65 -34.85
N GLU A 2 -19.19 -3.34 -34.69
CA GLU A 2 -18.18 -2.61 -35.44
C GLU A 2 -16.81 -3.09 -34.95
N ILE A 3 -16.10 -3.82 -35.81
CA ILE A 3 -14.70 -4.12 -35.61
C ILE A 3 -13.99 -2.81 -35.92
N ASP A 4 -13.43 -2.18 -34.90
CA ASP A 4 -12.57 -1.01 -35.07
C ASP A 4 -11.29 -1.52 -35.76
N ASP A 5 -11.20 -1.32 -37.09
CA ASP A 5 -10.19 -1.87 -38.01
C ASP A 5 -8.73 -1.47 -37.66
N ASN A 6 -8.53 -0.73 -36.57
CA ASN A 6 -7.23 -0.24 -36.12
C ASN A 6 -6.78 -0.82 -34.77
N ALA A 7 -7.57 -1.70 -34.14
CA ALA A 7 -7.20 -2.37 -32.89
C ALA A 7 -6.26 -3.55 -33.16
N GLN A 8 -5.09 -3.58 -32.49
CA GLN A 8 -4.19 -4.74 -32.56
C GLN A 8 -4.73 -5.87 -31.68
N MET A 9 -4.96 -7.04 -32.29
CA MET A 9 -5.43 -8.26 -31.62
C MET A 9 -4.26 -9.15 -31.20
N ALA A 10 -4.24 -9.60 -29.95
CA ALA A 10 -3.32 -10.63 -29.45
C ALA A 10 -4.07 -11.70 -28.66
N PHE A 11 -3.78 -12.98 -28.91
CA PHE A 11 -4.32 -14.12 -28.16
C PHE A 11 -3.44 -14.42 -26.94
N ILE A 12 -4.06 -14.73 -25.80
CA ILE A 12 -3.34 -14.98 -24.54
C ILE A 12 -3.74 -16.33 -23.93
N GLY A 13 -2.73 -17.08 -23.47
CA GLY A 13 -2.87 -18.32 -22.69
C GLY A 13 -2.99 -19.61 -23.51
N PRO A 14 -2.86 -20.78 -22.87
CA PRO A 14 -2.95 -22.06 -23.55
C PRO A 14 -4.39 -22.35 -24.00
N GLY A 15 -4.60 -22.37 -25.32
CA GLY A 15 -5.87 -22.75 -25.94
C GLY A 15 -6.61 -21.63 -26.68
N ASP A 16 -6.00 -20.44 -26.84
CA ASP A 16 -6.51 -19.30 -27.64
C ASP A 16 -7.98 -18.91 -27.37
N ASN A 17 -8.47 -19.17 -26.15
CA ASN A 17 -9.85 -18.87 -25.78
C ASN A 17 -10.04 -17.44 -25.30
N MET A 18 -8.97 -16.67 -25.17
CA MET A 18 -9.01 -15.31 -24.66
C MET A 18 -8.15 -14.42 -25.56
N PHE A 19 -8.68 -13.26 -25.95
CA PHE A 19 -7.94 -12.31 -26.79
C PHE A 19 -8.10 -10.88 -26.30
N HIS A 20 -7.04 -10.11 -26.47
CA HIS A 20 -6.96 -8.69 -26.14
C HIS A 20 -7.03 -7.86 -27.40
N ASN A 21 -7.95 -6.89 -27.41
CA ASN A 21 -7.99 -5.79 -28.38
C ASN A 21 -7.37 -4.55 -27.76
N TYR A 22 -6.15 -4.21 -28.18
CA TYR A 22 -5.44 -3.05 -27.65
C TYR A 22 -5.90 -1.74 -28.32
N HIS A 23 -5.95 -0.68 -27.53
CA HIS A 23 -6.36 0.65 -28.00
C HIS A 23 -5.27 1.27 -28.89
N PRO A 24 -5.62 1.83 -30.07
CA PRO A 24 -4.63 2.30 -31.05
C PRO A 24 -3.86 3.55 -30.61
N GLY A 25 -4.46 4.42 -29.80
CA GLY A 25 -3.86 5.70 -29.39
C GLY A 25 -3.39 5.76 -27.94
N LEU A 26 -3.74 4.77 -27.11
CA LEU A 26 -3.43 4.77 -25.67
C LEU A 26 -2.44 3.66 -25.41
N THR A 27 -1.19 3.91 -25.83
CA THR A 27 -0.14 2.89 -25.99
C THR A 27 0.58 2.52 -24.70
N GLY A 28 0.32 3.21 -23.59
CA GLY A 28 1.01 2.97 -22.32
C GLY A 28 2.51 3.25 -22.35
N GLN A 29 2.99 4.00 -23.35
CA GLN A 29 4.42 4.29 -23.50
C GLN A 29 4.93 5.12 -22.32
N PRO A 30 6.12 4.77 -21.76
CA PRO A 30 6.76 5.56 -20.72
C PRO A 30 6.89 7.02 -21.15
N CYS A 31 6.54 7.94 -20.27
CA CYS A 31 6.63 9.38 -20.50
C CYS A 31 7.27 10.09 -19.30
N ASP A 32 7.81 11.28 -19.55
CA ASP A 32 8.28 12.16 -18.50
C ASP A 32 7.12 12.88 -17.78
N ALA A 33 7.44 13.66 -16.75
CA ALA A 33 6.45 14.41 -15.96
C ALA A 33 5.67 15.47 -16.77
N SER A 34 6.11 15.80 -17.99
CA SER A 34 5.41 16.71 -18.91
C SER A 34 4.52 15.98 -19.93
N GLY A 35 4.50 14.64 -19.89
CA GLY A 35 3.78 13.79 -20.83
C GLY A 35 4.53 13.57 -22.15
N GLY A 36 5.81 13.92 -22.22
CA GLY A 36 6.66 13.62 -23.37
C GLY A 36 7.09 12.16 -23.35
N PHE A 37 6.84 11.42 -24.45
CA PHE A 37 7.26 10.02 -24.54
C PHE A 37 8.78 9.87 -24.46
N LEU A 38 9.23 8.93 -23.64
CA LEU A 38 10.63 8.57 -23.50
C LEU A 38 11.07 7.68 -24.67
N PRO A 39 12.35 7.72 -25.08
CA PRO A 39 12.88 6.78 -26.05
C PRO A 39 12.66 5.32 -25.63
N ASN A 40 12.41 4.44 -26.60
CA ASN A 40 12.26 3.01 -26.33
C ASN A 40 13.50 2.45 -25.62
N GLY A 41 13.27 1.71 -24.54
CA GLY A 41 14.34 1.11 -23.73
C GLY A 41 14.98 2.07 -22.72
N THR A 42 14.40 3.26 -22.50
CA THR A 42 14.82 4.12 -21.38
C THR A 42 14.62 3.38 -20.07
N GLN A 43 15.69 3.19 -19.31
CA GLN A 43 15.61 2.53 -18.01
C GLN A 43 14.96 3.47 -16.98
N PRO A 44 14.16 2.96 -16.04
CA PRO A 44 13.70 3.73 -14.90
C PRO A 44 14.90 4.33 -14.16
N GLU A 45 14.71 5.50 -13.55
CA GLU A 45 15.73 6.06 -12.67
C GLU A 45 16.06 5.03 -11.58
N PRO A 46 17.35 4.74 -11.32
CA PRO A 46 17.71 3.84 -10.25
C PRO A 46 17.15 4.38 -8.94
N ARG A 47 16.43 3.53 -8.20
CA ARG A 47 16.07 3.86 -6.81
C ARG A 47 17.35 4.21 -6.07
N GLN A 48 17.37 5.39 -5.43
CA GLN A 48 18.51 5.75 -4.62
C GLN A 48 18.66 4.70 -3.52
N PRO A 49 19.81 4.03 -3.40
CA PRO A 49 20.01 3.05 -2.36
C PRO A 49 19.84 3.77 -1.02
N LYS A 50 18.96 3.27 -0.16
CA LYS A 50 18.94 3.72 1.22
C LYS A 50 20.30 3.40 1.84
N PRO A 51 20.89 4.32 2.62
CA PRO A 51 22.09 4.02 3.38
C PRO A 51 21.89 2.70 4.17
N PRO A 52 22.90 1.83 4.27
CA PRO A 52 22.78 0.55 4.99
C PRO A 52 22.36 0.72 6.45
N ASP A 53 22.65 1.90 7.02
CA ASP A 53 22.37 2.28 8.40
C ASP A 53 21.17 3.24 8.53
N ASP A 54 20.37 3.42 7.46
CA ASP A 54 19.14 4.20 7.52
C ASP A 54 18.02 3.40 8.18
N TRP A 55 17.92 3.53 9.49
CA TRP A 55 16.86 2.95 10.30
C TRP A 55 15.62 3.85 10.40
N SER A 56 15.55 4.96 9.67
CA SER A 56 14.44 5.91 9.78
C SER A 56 13.08 5.22 9.57
N PRO A 57 12.06 5.48 10.41
CA PRO A 57 11.98 6.56 11.41
C PRO A 57 12.63 6.25 12.77
N TYR A 58 13.20 5.06 12.94
CA TYR A 58 13.89 4.67 14.16
C TYR A 58 15.28 5.33 14.22
N SER A 59 15.73 5.68 15.42
CA SER A 59 17.06 6.24 15.67
C SER A 59 18.18 5.21 15.52
N SER A 60 17.84 3.91 15.60
CA SER A 60 18.80 2.82 15.53
C SER A 60 18.16 1.48 15.18
N ARG A 61 18.99 0.52 14.76
CA ARG A 61 18.61 -0.89 14.61
C ARG A 61 17.96 -1.47 15.87
N LEU A 62 18.52 -1.14 17.03
CA LEU A 62 18.05 -1.68 18.31
C LEU A 62 16.63 -1.21 18.64
N GLU A 63 16.34 0.05 18.33
CA GLU A 63 14.99 0.62 18.49
C GLU A 63 13.97 -0.05 17.56
N PHE A 64 14.36 -0.32 16.29
CA PHE A 64 13.54 -1.10 15.36
C PHE A 64 13.27 -2.52 15.86
N GLU A 65 14.32 -3.26 16.23
CA GLU A 65 14.19 -4.65 16.70
C GLU A 65 13.32 -4.76 17.96
N LEU A 66 13.42 -3.78 18.86
CA LEU A 66 12.56 -3.71 20.04
C LEU A 66 11.10 -3.47 19.65
N ALA A 67 10.83 -2.53 18.76
CA ALA A 67 9.48 -2.23 18.29
C ALA A 67 8.84 -3.44 17.59
N ASP A 68 9.58 -4.12 16.71
CA ASP A 68 9.15 -5.34 16.04
C ASP A 68 8.85 -6.45 17.06
N PHE A 69 9.77 -6.73 17.99
CA PHE A 69 9.55 -7.75 19.01
C PHE A 69 8.29 -7.48 19.85
N ILE A 70 8.11 -6.24 20.30
CA ILE A 70 6.96 -5.88 21.14
C ILE A 70 5.65 -5.95 20.34
N TYR A 71 5.64 -5.43 19.11
CA TYR A 71 4.42 -5.27 18.32
C TYR A 71 4.01 -6.55 17.58
N THR A 72 4.93 -7.23 16.90
CA THR A 72 4.60 -8.37 16.03
C THR A 72 4.68 -9.71 16.77
N HIS A 73 5.62 -9.87 17.70
CA HIS A 73 5.88 -11.15 18.37
C HIS A 73 5.20 -11.27 19.73
N ASN A 74 5.43 -10.32 20.63
CA ASN A 74 4.93 -10.40 22.00
C ASN A 74 3.49 -9.93 22.15
N GLN A 75 3.08 -8.93 21.35
CA GLN A 75 1.75 -8.30 21.38
C GLN A 75 1.34 -7.88 22.80
N ILE A 76 2.29 -7.29 23.54
CA ILE A 76 2.06 -6.84 24.92
C ILE A 76 0.92 -5.81 24.96
N SER A 77 0.11 -5.83 26.02
CA SER A 77 -0.90 -4.79 26.22
C SER A 77 -0.25 -3.44 26.48
N VAL A 78 -0.91 -2.35 26.08
CA VAL A 78 -0.46 -0.97 26.34
C VAL A 78 -0.16 -0.73 27.83
N VAL A 79 -1.00 -1.28 28.71
CA VAL A 79 -0.82 -1.17 30.17
C VAL A 79 0.49 -1.82 30.60
N ASN A 80 0.76 -3.05 30.13
CA ASN A 80 1.98 -3.77 30.48
C ASN A 80 3.22 -3.16 29.83
N LEU A 81 3.10 -2.64 28.61
CA LEU A 81 4.17 -1.90 27.94
C LEU A 81 4.56 -0.65 28.73
N ASN A 82 3.57 0.11 29.19
CA ASN A 82 3.84 1.30 29.98
C ASN A 82 4.56 0.95 31.29
N ILE A 83 4.15 -0.10 31.99
CA ILE A 83 4.83 -0.61 33.18
C ILE A 83 6.28 -1.01 32.85
N LEU A 84 6.50 -1.73 31.75
CA LEU A 84 7.84 -2.14 31.32
C LEU A 84 8.75 -0.94 31.06
N LEU A 85 8.26 0.07 30.33
CA LEU A 85 9.03 1.27 30.01
C LEU A 85 9.32 2.10 31.26
N GLU A 86 8.40 2.20 32.21
CA GLU A 86 8.62 2.88 33.50
C GLU A 86 9.68 2.16 34.34
N LEU A 87 9.60 0.83 34.46
CA LEU A 87 10.60 0.03 35.18
C LEU A 87 11.98 0.13 34.53
N TRP A 88 12.04 0.16 33.21
CA TRP A 88 13.28 0.31 32.48
C TRP A 88 13.86 1.72 32.64
N ALA A 89 13.05 2.76 32.56
CA ALA A 89 13.49 4.12 32.83
C ALA A 89 14.04 4.25 34.25
N ALA A 90 13.36 3.68 35.24
CA ALA A 90 13.79 3.69 36.64
C ALA A 90 15.15 3.00 36.85
N SER A 91 15.42 1.90 36.14
CA SER A 91 16.71 1.19 36.26
C SER A 91 17.89 1.95 35.65
N LEU A 92 17.62 2.92 34.77
CA LEU A 92 18.64 3.72 34.07
C LEU A 92 19.00 5.03 34.79
N VAL A 93 18.20 5.46 35.77
CA VAL A 93 18.38 6.76 36.48
C VAL A 93 19.78 6.90 37.08
N GLU A 94 20.28 5.88 37.77
CA GLU A 94 21.59 5.91 38.43
C GLU A 94 22.75 6.00 37.44
N ALA A 95 22.57 5.48 36.21
CA ALA A 95 23.55 5.50 35.15
C ALA A 95 23.45 6.75 34.25
N GLY A 96 22.48 7.63 34.48
CA GLY A 96 22.19 8.78 33.61
C GLY A 96 21.72 8.38 32.20
N GLY A 97 21.19 7.16 32.05
CA GLY A 97 20.68 6.63 30.78
C GLY A 97 19.22 7.01 30.53
N TYR A 98 18.77 6.75 29.30
CA TYR A 98 17.39 6.94 28.87
C TYR A 98 16.86 5.64 28.27
N PRO A 99 15.57 5.31 28.45
CA PRO A 99 14.96 4.16 27.80
C PRO A 99 14.96 4.35 26.28
N ILE A 100 14.91 3.25 25.53
CA ILE A 100 14.90 3.29 24.06
C ILE A 100 13.64 4.01 23.54
N PHE A 101 12.48 3.72 24.14
CA PHE A 101 11.25 4.49 23.97
C PHE A 101 10.90 5.14 25.30
N GLY A 102 10.65 6.45 25.29
CA GLY A 102 10.20 7.20 26.46
C GLY A 102 8.74 6.91 26.83
N SER A 103 7.94 6.41 25.89
CA SER A 103 6.57 5.97 26.14
C SER A 103 6.05 5.01 25.08
N TYR A 104 4.95 4.31 25.38
CA TYR A 104 4.27 3.49 24.39
C TYR A 104 3.74 4.32 23.21
N LYS A 105 3.38 5.59 23.45
CA LYS A 105 2.88 6.51 22.41
C LYS A 105 3.95 6.83 21.39
N GLU A 106 5.16 7.11 21.88
CA GLU A 106 6.33 7.34 21.02
C GLU A 106 6.62 6.11 20.18
N MET A 107 6.64 4.92 20.79
CA MET A 107 6.84 3.66 20.06
C MET A 107 5.80 3.46 18.94
N TYR A 108 4.51 3.61 19.25
CA TYR A 108 3.45 3.45 18.26
C TYR A 108 3.52 4.51 17.17
N GLN A 109 3.79 5.77 17.51
CA GLN A 109 3.99 6.82 16.52
C GLN A 109 5.18 6.54 15.59
N THR A 110 6.28 5.98 16.12
CA THR A 110 7.44 5.58 15.30
C THR A 110 7.05 4.44 14.35
N ILE A 111 6.33 3.42 14.85
CA ILE A 111 5.80 2.32 14.01
C ILE A 111 4.89 2.88 12.91
N ASP A 112 3.92 3.72 13.25
CA ASP A 112 2.96 4.34 12.31
C ASP A 112 3.64 5.26 11.28
N ASN A 113 4.86 5.72 11.56
CA ASN A 113 5.65 6.55 10.66
C ASN A 113 6.63 5.75 9.80
N THR A 114 6.63 4.41 9.90
CA THR A 114 7.50 3.55 9.10
C THR A 114 7.17 3.72 7.61
N ARG A 115 8.12 4.27 6.85
CA ARG A 115 7.92 4.64 5.43
C ARG A 115 8.20 3.54 4.43
N ILE A 116 8.52 2.32 4.88
CA ILE A 116 8.90 1.25 3.97
C ILE A 116 7.64 0.73 3.27
N GLY A 117 7.40 1.24 2.06
CA GLY A 117 6.40 0.70 1.14
C GLY A 117 4.95 0.89 1.57
N ASP A 118 4.67 1.67 2.62
CA ASP A 118 3.34 1.75 3.20
C ASP A 118 2.64 3.08 2.92
N VAL A 119 1.40 2.96 2.45
CA VAL A 119 0.40 4.03 2.42
C VAL A 119 -0.36 3.91 3.72
N LYS A 120 -0.51 5.02 4.46
CA LYS A 120 -1.15 4.96 5.78
C LYS A 120 -2.59 4.44 5.68
N TRP A 121 -2.97 3.61 6.64
CA TRP A 121 -4.38 3.28 6.83
C TRP A 121 -5.13 4.51 7.32
N GLU A 122 -6.22 4.80 6.63
CA GLU A 122 -7.18 5.83 6.99
C GLU A 122 -8.52 5.17 7.28
N SER A 123 -9.35 5.84 8.06
CA SER A 123 -10.72 5.41 8.29
C SER A 123 -11.70 6.55 8.37
N PHE A 124 -12.93 6.25 7.98
CA PHE A 124 -14.08 7.09 8.23
C PHE A 124 -15.26 6.22 8.62
N THR A 125 -16.10 6.76 9.49
CA THR A 125 -17.30 6.06 9.96
C THR A 125 -18.47 6.37 9.03
N VAL A 126 -19.15 5.33 8.56
CA VAL A 126 -20.37 5.43 7.76
C VAL A 126 -21.57 4.96 8.57
N ARG A 127 -22.72 5.58 8.31
CA ARG A 127 -24.03 5.14 8.80
C ARG A 127 -25.03 5.26 7.68
N HIS A 128 -26.05 4.42 7.70
CA HIS A 128 -27.18 4.56 6.79
C HIS A 128 -27.86 5.93 6.97
N THR A 129 -28.05 6.66 5.87
CA THR A 129 -28.68 7.99 5.84
C THR A 129 -30.00 8.04 5.06
N GLY A 130 -30.45 6.89 4.53
CA GLY A 130 -31.73 6.78 3.83
C GLY A 130 -32.94 6.81 4.78
N ASP A 131 -34.13 6.86 4.20
CA ASP A 131 -35.39 6.87 4.95
C ASP A 131 -35.51 5.65 5.87
N MET A 132 -35.86 5.89 7.13
CA MET A 132 -36.16 4.81 8.07
C MET A 132 -37.48 4.15 7.70
N VAL A 133 -37.43 2.85 7.40
CA VAL A 133 -38.62 2.01 7.28
C VAL A 133 -39.16 1.67 8.68
N ALA A 134 -40.45 1.33 8.78
CA ALA A 134 -41.12 1.11 10.06
C ALA A 134 -40.52 -0.03 10.90
N ASP A 135 -39.82 -0.98 10.27
CA ASP A 135 -39.09 -2.07 10.91
C ASP A 135 -37.67 -2.15 10.29
N PRO A 136 -36.72 -1.29 10.73
CA PRO A 136 -35.40 -1.22 10.12
C PRO A 136 -34.56 -2.42 10.55
N ALA A 137 -33.85 -3.00 9.60
CA ALA A 137 -32.88 -4.05 9.89
C ALA A 137 -31.76 -3.50 10.81
N PRO A 138 -31.17 -4.31 11.71
CA PRO A 138 -30.18 -3.84 12.69
C PRO A 138 -29.04 -3.01 12.07
N TRP A 139 -28.56 -3.42 10.90
CA TRP A 139 -27.48 -2.75 10.19
C TRP A 139 -27.77 -1.29 9.80
N MET A 140 -29.05 -0.90 9.69
CA MET A 140 -29.42 0.47 9.34
C MET A 140 -29.21 1.47 10.49
N ASN A 141 -29.13 0.98 11.73
CA ASN A 141 -28.94 1.82 12.92
C ASN A 141 -27.49 1.82 13.42
N ASP A 142 -26.65 0.95 12.87
CA ASP A 142 -25.27 0.78 13.29
C ASP A 142 -24.33 1.73 12.54
N GLU A 143 -23.19 1.99 13.16
CA GLU A 143 -22.06 2.71 12.58
C GLU A 143 -20.97 1.71 12.19
N TYR A 144 -20.38 1.94 11.02
CA TYR A 144 -19.34 1.07 10.47
C TYR A 144 -18.10 1.88 10.15
N ASP A 145 -16.95 1.43 10.65
CA ASP A 145 -15.66 2.00 10.25
C ASP A 145 -15.20 1.39 8.93
N VAL A 146 -15.04 2.23 7.92
CA VAL A 146 -14.43 1.86 6.65
C VAL A 146 -12.95 2.16 6.74
N TRP A 147 -12.13 1.11 6.71
CA TRP A 147 -10.67 1.20 6.68
C TRP A 147 -10.17 1.09 5.24
N PHE A 148 -9.35 2.05 4.80
CA PHE A 148 -8.82 2.09 3.45
C PHE A 148 -7.40 2.67 3.44
N ARG A 149 -6.70 2.51 2.33
CA ARG A 149 -5.45 3.22 2.00
C ARG A 149 -5.73 4.08 0.78
N ASP A 150 -5.08 5.24 0.65
CA ASP A 150 -5.22 6.08 -0.56
C ASP A 150 -4.91 5.24 -1.81
N PRO A 151 -5.91 4.94 -2.65
CA PRO A 151 -5.70 4.09 -3.82
C PRO A 151 -4.68 4.68 -4.79
N HIS A 152 -4.60 6.02 -4.89
CA HIS A 152 -3.66 6.69 -5.76
C HIS A 152 -2.22 6.48 -5.29
N GLU A 153 -1.93 6.66 -4.00
CA GLU A 153 -0.60 6.40 -3.44
C GLU A 153 -0.24 4.90 -3.53
N VAL A 154 -1.21 4.00 -3.34
CA VAL A 154 -0.99 2.55 -3.46
C VAL A 154 -0.56 2.19 -4.87
N VAL A 155 -1.28 2.68 -5.89
CA VAL A 155 -0.92 2.44 -7.29
C VAL A 155 0.43 3.06 -7.62
N GLN A 156 0.73 4.29 -7.16
CA GLN A 156 2.06 4.89 -7.35
C GLN A 156 3.17 4.02 -6.77
N ASN A 157 3.00 3.45 -5.57
CA ASN A 157 3.97 2.56 -4.96
C ASN A 157 4.15 1.25 -5.74
N MET A 158 3.06 0.70 -6.28
CA MET A 158 3.11 -0.48 -7.16
C MET A 158 3.87 -0.17 -8.45
N LEU A 159 3.55 0.95 -9.12
CA LEU A 159 4.20 1.39 -10.36
C LEU A 159 5.69 1.72 -10.16
N ALA A 160 6.05 2.25 -9.00
CA ALA A 160 7.45 2.54 -8.66
C ALA A 160 8.26 1.29 -8.32
N ASN A 161 7.62 0.13 -8.13
CA ASN A 161 8.27 -1.11 -7.72
C ASN A 161 8.71 -1.95 -8.94
N PRO A 162 10.03 -2.10 -9.16
CA PRO A 162 10.53 -2.84 -10.32
C PRO A 162 10.14 -4.31 -10.32
N ASP A 163 9.81 -4.89 -9.16
CA ASP A 163 9.33 -6.27 -9.07
C ASP A 163 7.98 -6.46 -9.79
N PHE A 164 7.20 -5.38 -9.96
CA PHE A 164 5.92 -5.39 -10.67
C PHE A 164 6.03 -4.91 -12.13
N ALA A 165 7.23 -4.63 -12.64
CA ALA A 165 7.40 -4.00 -13.96
C ALA A 165 6.81 -4.81 -15.13
N ASN A 166 6.71 -6.14 -14.99
CA ASN A 166 6.15 -7.04 -16.00
C ASN A 166 4.81 -7.65 -15.59
N GLU A 167 4.24 -7.20 -14.46
CA GLU A 167 3.00 -7.73 -13.89
C GLU A 167 1.77 -6.88 -14.28
N MET A 168 1.96 -5.81 -15.06
CA MET A 168 0.91 -4.88 -15.47
C MET A 168 0.96 -4.58 -16.96
N ASP A 169 -0.21 -4.62 -17.59
CA ASP A 169 -0.44 -4.08 -18.93
C ASP A 169 -0.71 -2.57 -18.84
N PHE A 170 0.24 -1.77 -19.29
CA PHE A 170 0.10 -0.31 -19.32
C PHE A 170 -0.71 0.18 -20.52
N GLN A 171 -0.86 -0.65 -21.56
CA GLN A 171 -1.65 -0.34 -22.73
C GLN A 171 -3.12 -0.71 -22.46
N LEU A 172 -4.04 0.21 -22.75
CA LEU A 172 -5.46 -0.07 -22.57
C LEU A 172 -5.89 -1.17 -23.55
N PHE A 173 -6.58 -2.20 -23.05
CA PHE A 173 -7.15 -3.26 -23.87
C PHE A 173 -8.57 -3.63 -23.46
N ARG A 174 -9.26 -4.34 -24.35
CA ARG A 174 -10.50 -5.07 -24.06
C ARG A 174 -10.23 -6.56 -24.16
N GLU A 175 -10.60 -7.31 -23.13
CA GLU A 175 -10.50 -8.76 -23.10
C GLU A 175 -11.82 -9.40 -23.51
N TYR A 176 -11.75 -10.47 -24.30
CA TYR A 176 -12.90 -11.25 -24.75
C TYR A 176 -12.63 -12.74 -24.57
N ASP A 177 -13.62 -13.49 -24.08
CA ASP A 177 -13.63 -14.95 -24.12
C ASP A 177 -14.31 -15.40 -25.42
N THR A 178 -13.67 -16.32 -26.14
CA THR A 178 -14.21 -16.91 -27.39
C THR A 178 -15.46 -17.74 -27.14
N LYS A 179 -15.75 -18.12 -25.89
CA LYS A 179 -16.95 -18.88 -25.48
C LYS A 179 -18.18 -18.02 -25.27
N ASP A 180 -18.01 -16.73 -24.98
CA ASP A 180 -19.12 -15.80 -24.71
C ASP A 180 -19.70 -15.15 -25.99
N SER A 181 -19.20 -15.56 -27.16
CA SER A 181 -19.75 -15.15 -28.45
C SER A 181 -20.92 -16.07 -28.87
N THR A 182 -22.12 -15.81 -28.34
CA THR A 182 -23.38 -16.27 -28.94
C THR A 182 -24.32 -15.11 -29.21
#